data_AF-A0A8T5A2R8-F1
#
_entry.id   AF-A0A8T5A2R8-F1
#
_cell.length_a   1.000
_cell.length_b   1.000
_cell.length_c   1.000
_cell.angle_alpha   90.00
_cell.angle_beta   90.00
_cell.angle_gamma   90.00
#
_symmetry.space_group_name_H-M   'P 1'
#
loop_
_entity.id
_entity.type
_entity.pdbx_description
1 polymer ?
#
loop_
_entity_poly.entity_id
_entity_poly.type
_entity_poly.pdbx_seq_one_letter_code
_entity_poly.pdbx_strand_id
1 'polypeptide(L)'
;MSEARKKDQILPIGLDILEALAKLQEVELEDVEIDFEELELSLSPGSFMIQAPRAPVEAPVKAKPTSLLEAEFQLPVEEYPGVIVEVELGATRAEGGSRARTLIIGGERAPAYYSFLQETPHRPVIALDVFDYPEVRLPRAVKMHVAEVLHDPAEWARLSVERFGAEMVNVHLLSIDPLIKDTPPKEAVKTIEEVLQAVDVPIAVGGCGDPKKDLEVFRAVAEATEGERILFGSVTLDMDIEATARVVEEHGHRIIAFTSMDVNKARELNRKLYEYMPKEHIVMDTTTAALGYGLDYAFTVMERARLAALKGDPELNHPISSGATNAWAAREAWMQLGPKWAPRELRGPLWEAITAETLLLAGVDYFMMMHPASVKAMKMMIDNLMKKIIPEKPIEWVGLRI
;
A
#
# COMPACT_ATOMS: atom_id res chain seq x y z
N MET A 1 66.47 33.57 17.88
CA MET A 1 66.33 34.78 17.05
C MET A 1 66.96 34.45 15.71
N SER A 2 66.27 34.47 14.57
CA SER A 2 65.04 35.16 14.20
C SER A 2 64.19 34.30 13.25
N GLU A 3 62.91 34.19 13.58
CA GLU A 3 61.88 33.52 12.79
C GLU A 3 61.82 34.08 11.37
N ALA A 4 61.83 33.17 10.40
CA ALA A 4 61.42 33.50 9.04
C ALA A 4 59.90 33.71 9.05
N ARG A 5 59.46 34.97 8.95
CA ARG A 5 58.06 35.35 8.77
C ARG A 5 57.48 34.58 7.58
N LYS A 6 56.50 33.70 7.86
CA LYS A 6 55.56 33.19 6.86
C LYS A 6 54.96 34.39 6.13
N LYS A 7 55.00 34.37 4.79
CA LYS A 7 54.21 35.29 3.98
C LYS A 7 52.75 34.86 4.13
N ASP A 8 51.92 35.73 4.69
CA ASP A 8 50.48 35.55 4.73
C ASP A 8 49.97 35.46 3.28
N GLN A 9 49.40 34.30 2.94
CA GLN A 9 48.68 34.12 1.68
C GLN A 9 47.34 34.84 1.81
N ILE A 10 47.26 36.03 1.23
CA ILE A 10 46.00 36.74 1.07
C ILE A 10 45.25 36.05 -0.08
N LEU A 11 44.22 35.28 0.25
CA LEU A 11 43.27 34.79 -0.75
C LEU A 11 42.51 36.01 -1.33
N PRO A 12 42.46 36.17 -2.66
CA PRO A 12 41.69 37.26 -3.24
C PRO A 12 40.22 36.92 -3.03
N ILE A 13 39.55 37.66 -2.15
CA ILE A 13 38.09 37.71 -2.15
C ILE A 13 37.68 38.08 -3.58
N GLY A 14 36.91 37.20 -4.22
CA GLY A 14 36.51 37.39 -5.61
C GLY A 14 35.86 38.75 -5.81
N LEU A 15 36.13 39.39 -6.96
CA LEU A 15 35.59 40.70 -7.34
C LEU A 15 34.06 40.79 -7.15
N ASP A 16 33.36 39.66 -7.25
CA ASP A 16 31.92 39.55 -7.10
C ASP A 16 31.43 39.81 -5.66
N ILE A 17 32.21 39.42 -4.65
CA ILE A 17 31.88 39.66 -3.23
C ILE A 17 32.15 41.11 -2.86
N LEU A 18 33.23 41.71 -3.38
CA LEU A 18 33.54 43.13 -3.20
C LEU A 18 32.52 44.03 -3.90
N GLU A 19 32.03 43.64 -5.08
CA GLU A 19 30.92 44.33 -5.73
C GLU A 19 29.60 44.18 -4.98
N ALA A 20 29.34 43.02 -4.38
CA ALA A 20 28.15 42.79 -3.55
C ALA A 20 28.15 43.66 -2.28
N LEU A 21 29.28 43.74 -1.57
CA LEU A 21 29.48 44.60 -0.39
C LEU A 21 29.43 46.10 -0.71
N ALA A 22 29.85 46.51 -1.92
CA ALA A 22 29.77 47.90 -2.36
C ALA A 22 28.33 48.32 -2.73
N LYS A 23 27.48 47.36 -3.13
CA LYS A 23 26.09 47.59 -3.56
C LYS A 23 25.07 47.36 -2.45
N LEU A 24 25.36 46.45 -1.52
CA LEU A 24 24.48 46.04 -0.43
C LEU A 24 25.20 46.32 0.89
N GLN A 25 24.54 47.01 1.83
CA GLN A 25 25.12 47.39 3.12
C GLN A 25 25.44 46.19 4.03
N GLU A 26 24.96 44.99 3.68
CA GLU A 26 25.12 43.75 4.43
C GLU A 26 25.18 42.56 3.45
N VAL A 27 26.00 41.56 3.77
CA VAL A 27 26.12 40.30 3.01
C VAL A 27 26.06 39.14 3.99
N GLU A 28 25.10 38.25 3.79
CA GLU A 28 24.88 37.04 4.59
C GLU A 28 25.31 35.82 3.77
N LEU A 29 26.07 34.90 4.37
CA LEU A 29 26.59 33.70 3.71
C LEU A 29 25.93 32.46 4.31
N GLU A 30 25.31 31.62 3.49
CA GLU A 30 24.69 30.35 3.88
C GLU A 30 25.49 29.16 3.32
N ASP A 31 25.57 28.06 4.09
CA ASP A 31 26.25 26.80 3.75
C ASP A 31 27.73 26.92 3.31
N VAL A 32 28.51 27.73 4.02
CA VAL A 32 29.96 27.85 3.81
C VAL A 32 30.77 27.37 5.01
N GLU A 33 31.84 26.63 4.72
CA GLU A 33 32.83 26.18 5.70
C GLU A 33 34.10 27.01 5.53
N ILE A 34 34.52 27.71 6.60
CA ILE A 34 35.61 28.67 6.54
C ILE A 34 36.56 28.42 7.73
N ASP A 35 37.81 28.03 7.43
CA ASP A 35 38.83 27.73 8.43
C ASP A 35 40.02 28.71 8.32
N PHE A 36 40.27 29.52 9.36
CA PHE A 36 41.49 30.34 9.52
C PHE A 36 41.75 30.68 11.00
N GLU A 37 43.03 30.90 11.34
CA GLU A 37 43.46 31.21 12.73
C GLU A 37 43.27 32.68 13.11
N GLU A 38 43.36 33.64 12.16
CA GLU A 38 43.07 35.07 12.37
C GLU A 38 42.69 35.73 11.04
N LEU A 39 41.69 36.63 11.04
CA LEU A 39 41.20 37.33 9.85
C LEU A 39 41.50 38.84 9.95
N GLU A 40 42.37 39.34 9.08
CA GLU A 40 42.73 40.76 9.03
C GLU A 40 42.31 41.38 7.68
N LEU A 41 41.46 42.41 7.74
CA LEU A 41 40.95 43.12 6.55
C LEU A 41 41.73 44.42 6.34
N SER A 42 42.67 44.43 5.39
CA SER A 42 43.40 45.64 5.02
C SER A 42 42.70 46.38 3.87
N LEU A 43 42.13 47.54 4.16
CA LEU A 43 41.64 48.47 3.14
C LEU A 43 42.76 49.46 2.80
N SER A 44 43.49 49.19 1.72
CA SER A 44 44.44 50.18 1.20
C SER A 44 43.67 51.30 0.50
N PRO A 45 43.94 52.58 0.81
CA PRO A 45 43.37 53.69 0.07
C PRO A 45 44.07 53.78 -1.29
N GLY A 46 43.65 52.93 -2.22
CA GLY A 46 43.97 53.09 -3.63
C GLY A 46 43.32 54.38 -4.11
N SER A 47 44.09 55.20 -4.82
CA SER A 47 43.66 56.46 -5.42
C SER A 47 42.49 56.21 -6.39
N PHE A 48 41.27 56.24 -5.87
CA PHE A 48 40.08 56.30 -6.69
C PHE A 48 40.09 57.68 -7.36
N MET A 49 40.50 57.75 -8.62
CA MET A 49 40.13 58.90 -9.44
C MET A 49 38.61 58.91 -9.46
N ILE A 50 38.02 59.86 -8.74
CA ILE A 50 36.61 60.19 -8.85
C ILE A 50 36.43 60.75 -10.26
N GLN A 51 36.14 59.87 -11.21
CA GLN A 51 35.44 60.28 -12.41
C GLN A 51 34.15 60.93 -11.92
N ALA A 52 33.92 62.19 -12.30
CA ALA A 52 32.61 62.82 -12.11
C ALA A 52 31.56 61.79 -12.56
N PRO A 53 30.54 61.51 -11.73
CA PRO A 53 29.59 60.44 -12.01
C PRO A 53 29.06 60.70 -13.41
N ARG A 54 29.38 59.82 -14.36
CA ARG A 54 28.58 59.74 -15.58
C ARG A 54 27.18 59.54 -15.06
N ALA A 55 26.30 60.47 -15.42
CA ALA A 55 24.87 60.37 -15.08
C ALA A 55 24.49 58.90 -15.27
N PRO A 56 23.84 58.26 -14.28
CA PRO A 56 23.48 56.86 -14.41
C PRO A 56 22.75 56.78 -15.75
N VAL A 57 23.31 56.01 -16.68
CA VAL A 57 22.51 55.57 -17.82
C VAL A 57 21.40 54.81 -17.13
N GLU A 58 20.20 55.40 -17.08
CA GLU A 58 19.03 54.75 -16.48
C GLU A 58 19.04 53.34 -17.05
N ALA A 59 19.33 52.36 -16.18
CA ALA A 59 19.20 50.97 -16.59
C ALA A 59 17.77 50.88 -17.09
N PRO A 60 17.54 50.47 -18.36
CA PRO A 60 16.20 50.47 -18.92
C PRO A 60 15.33 49.74 -17.91
N VAL A 61 14.32 50.44 -17.40
CA VAL A 61 13.39 49.90 -16.40
C VAL A 61 12.96 48.55 -16.96
N LYS A 62 13.43 47.45 -16.36
CA LYS A 62 13.06 46.10 -16.83
C LYS A 62 11.55 46.07 -16.73
N ALA A 63 10.90 46.18 -17.88
CA ALA A 63 9.44 46.20 -17.94
C ALA A 63 8.98 44.96 -17.21
N LYS A 64 8.06 45.14 -16.25
CA LYS A 64 7.44 43.99 -15.59
C LYS A 64 6.87 43.10 -16.71
N PRO A 65 7.14 41.78 -16.71
CA PRO A 65 6.61 40.89 -17.72
C PRO A 65 5.10 41.11 -17.83
N THR A 66 4.63 41.54 -19.00
CA THR A 66 3.21 41.78 -19.28
C THR A 66 2.46 40.49 -19.62
N SER A 67 3.21 39.40 -19.78
CA SER A 67 2.71 38.07 -20.10
C SER A 67 3.64 37.00 -19.51
N LEU A 68 3.08 35.83 -19.23
CA LEU A 68 3.87 34.64 -18.86
C LEU A 68 4.51 34.04 -20.11
N LEU A 69 5.66 33.38 -19.93
CA LEU A 69 6.22 32.54 -20.99
C LEU A 69 5.33 31.31 -21.12
N GLU A 70 4.77 31.11 -22.31
CA GLU A 70 4.08 29.87 -22.64
C GLU A 70 5.13 28.78 -22.83
N ALA A 71 5.10 27.77 -21.97
CA ALA A 71 5.89 26.55 -22.12
C ALA A 71 4.93 25.41 -22.51
N GLU A 72 5.30 24.65 -23.54
CA GLU A 72 4.57 23.45 -23.90
C GLU A 72 4.81 22.38 -22.82
N PHE A 73 3.74 21.97 -22.16
CA PHE A 73 3.80 20.87 -21.20
C PHE A 73 3.72 19.53 -21.95
N GLN A 74 4.78 18.73 -21.83
CA GLN A 74 4.78 17.34 -22.27
C GLN A 74 4.70 16.46 -21.03
N LEU A 75 3.72 15.54 -21.00
CA LEU A 75 3.62 14.55 -19.95
C LEU A 75 4.91 13.70 -19.93
N PRO A 76 5.62 13.59 -18.80
CA PRO A 76 6.75 12.70 -18.70
C PRO A 76 6.24 11.25 -18.86
N VAL A 77 6.63 10.60 -19.95
CA VAL A 77 6.30 9.20 -20.20
C VAL A 77 7.43 8.35 -19.62
N GLU A 78 7.22 7.77 -18.44
CA GLU A 78 8.05 6.68 -17.94
C GLU A 78 7.48 5.36 -18.47
N GLU A 79 8.32 4.52 -19.06
CA GLU A 79 7.93 3.19 -19.54
C GLU A 79 8.20 2.15 -18.44
N TYR A 80 7.18 1.34 -18.14
CA TYR A 80 7.27 0.22 -17.21
C TYR A 80 7.23 -1.09 -18.01
N PRO A 81 8.35 -1.84 -18.12
CA PRO A 81 8.41 -3.07 -18.92
C PRO A 81 7.72 -4.26 -18.25
N GLY A 82 7.53 -4.22 -16.93
CA GLY A 82 6.92 -5.28 -16.14
C GLY A 82 5.39 -5.26 -16.19
N VAL A 83 4.81 -6.39 -15.84
CA VAL A 83 3.36 -6.58 -15.70
C VAL A 83 3.09 -7.42 -14.47
N ILE A 84 2.11 -7.02 -13.68
CA ILE A 84 1.63 -7.80 -12.55
C ILE A 84 0.84 -8.99 -13.10
N VAL A 85 1.13 -10.20 -12.64
CA VAL A 85 0.40 -11.39 -13.09
C VAL A 85 -1.07 -11.28 -12.68
N GLU A 86 -1.94 -11.80 -13.53
CA GLU A 86 -3.36 -11.89 -13.22
C GLU A 86 -3.62 -13.17 -12.41
N VAL A 87 -4.33 -13.03 -11.30
CA VAL A 87 -4.77 -14.15 -10.47
C VAL A 87 -6.29 -14.22 -10.52
N GLU A 88 -6.81 -15.33 -11.01
CA GLU A 88 -8.25 -15.61 -11.03
C GLU A 88 -8.68 -16.32 -9.74
N LEU A 89 -9.83 -15.92 -9.20
CA LEU A 89 -10.37 -16.33 -7.90
C LEU A 89 -11.83 -16.79 -8.03
N GLY A 90 -12.15 -17.91 -7.39
CA GLY A 90 -13.41 -18.64 -7.53
C GLY A 90 -13.60 -19.23 -8.93
N ALA A 91 -14.38 -20.31 -9.03
CA ALA A 91 -14.67 -20.99 -10.28
C ALA A 91 -16.17 -21.21 -10.45
N THR A 92 -16.67 -20.97 -11.66
CA THR A 92 -18.07 -21.19 -11.98
C THR A 92 -18.35 -22.66 -12.31
N ARG A 93 -19.63 -23.02 -12.45
CA ARG A 93 -20.03 -24.36 -12.91
C ARG A 93 -19.43 -24.77 -14.25
N ALA A 94 -19.12 -23.81 -15.13
CA ALA A 94 -18.48 -24.08 -16.41
C ALA A 94 -17.01 -24.47 -16.27
N GLU A 95 -16.39 -24.12 -15.14
CA GLU A 95 -14.97 -24.33 -14.82
C GLU A 95 -14.77 -25.44 -13.77
N GLY A 96 -15.86 -26.07 -13.31
CA GLY A 96 -15.83 -27.15 -12.31
C GLY A 96 -16.12 -26.72 -10.87
N GLY A 97 -16.30 -25.42 -10.59
CA GLY A 97 -16.67 -24.92 -9.27
C GLY A 97 -18.18 -24.67 -9.11
N SER A 98 -18.58 -24.02 -8.03
CA SER A 98 -19.99 -23.70 -7.75
C SER A 98 -20.30 -22.21 -7.63
N ARG A 99 -19.30 -21.33 -7.81
CA ARG A 99 -19.48 -19.87 -7.71
C ARG A 99 -20.36 -19.33 -8.83
N ALA A 100 -21.04 -18.22 -8.58
CA ALA A 100 -21.79 -17.51 -9.61
C ALA A 100 -20.89 -16.73 -10.57
N ARG A 101 -19.70 -16.31 -10.12
CA ARG A 101 -18.78 -15.53 -10.94
C ARG A 101 -17.30 -15.71 -10.59
N THR A 102 -16.54 -15.41 -11.63
CA THR A 102 -15.14 -14.96 -11.70
C THR A 102 -14.75 -13.75 -10.86
N LEU A 103 -13.60 -13.71 -10.17
CA LEU A 103 -12.90 -12.44 -9.90
C LEU A 103 -11.46 -12.55 -10.41
N ILE A 104 -10.92 -11.46 -10.96
CA ILE A 104 -9.53 -11.38 -11.40
C ILE A 104 -8.89 -10.18 -10.71
N ILE A 105 -7.68 -10.34 -10.21
CA ILE A 105 -6.86 -9.28 -9.61
C ILE A 105 -5.47 -9.26 -10.29
N GLY A 106 -4.80 -8.11 -10.26
CA GLY A 106 -3.50 -7.92 -10.91
C GLY A 106 -3.61 -7.32 -12.32
N GLY A 107 -2.62 -7.63 -13.17
CA GLY A 107 -2.58 -7.15 -14.56
C GLY A 107 -1.99 -5.75 -14.75
N GLU A 108 -1.68 -5.01 -13.68
CA GLU A 108 -1.23 -3.63 -13.76
C GLU A 108 0.09 -3.50 -14.54
N ARG A 109 0.18 -2.41 -15.32
CA ARG A 109 1.35 -2.05 -16.15
C ARG A 109 1.86 -0.63 -15.88
N ALA A 110 1.32 0.00 -14.85
CA ALA A 110 1.70 1.33 -14.38
C ALA A 110 1.50 1.39 -12.86
N PRO A 111 2.12 2.36 -12.16
CA PRO A 111 1.87 2.59 -10.75
C PRO A 111 0.38 2.81 -10.46
N ALA A 112 -0.03 2.54 -9.22
CA ALA A 112 -1.43 2.55 -8.81
C ALA A 112 -2.12 3.87 -9.20
N TYR A 113 -3.17 3.75 -10.02
CA TYR A 113 -4.00 4.86 -10.50
C TYR A 113 -3.26 5.92 -11.32
N TYR A 114 -2.15 5.57 -11.96
CA TYR A 114 -1.52 6.40 -13.00
C TYR A 114 -2.30 6.26 -14.31
N SER A 115 -3.60 6.62 -14.25
CA SER A 115 -4.58 6.44 -15.34
C SER A 115 -4.26 7.24 -16.60
N PHE A 116 -3.35 8.22 -16.50
CA PHE A 116 -2.82 8.96 -17.63
C PHE A 116 -1.81 8.15 -18.45
N LEU A 117 -1.19 7.11 -17.86
CA LEU A 117 -0.34 6.15 -18.57
C LEU A 117 -1.15 4.94 -19.03
N GLN A 118 -1.75 4.21 -18.09
CA GLN A 118 -2.59 3.05 -18.38
C GLN A 118 -3.76 2.96 -17.40
N GLU A 119 -4.92 2.51 -17.91
CA GLU A 119 -6.07 2.20 -17.07
C GLU A 119 -5.74 0.98 -16.19
N THR A 120 -6.19 1.00 -14.93
CA THR A 120 -6.09 -0.17 -14.04
C THR A 120 -7.01 -1.27 -14.58
N PRO A 121 -6.50 -2.45 -14.94
CA PRO A 121 -7.26 -3.43 -15.73
C PRO A 121 -8.36 -4.11 -14.90
N HIS A 122 -8.05 -4.45 -13.64
CA HIS A 122 -8.96 -5.11 -12.74
C HIS A 122 -9.25 -4.24 -11.53
N ARG A 123 -10.46 -4.35 -11.02
CA ARG A 123 -10.88 -3.63 -9.82
C ARG A 123 -10.33 -4.34 -8.58
N PRO A 124 -9.77 -3.62 -7.59
CA PRO A 124 -9.42 -4.22 -6.31
C PRO A 124 -10.63 -4.86 -5.63
N VAL A 125 -10.45 -6.07 -5.10
CA VAL A 125 -11.51 -6.88 -4.48
C VAL A 125 -11.57 -6.62 -2.98
N ILE A 126 -12.78 -6.45 -2.45
CA ILE A 126 -13.02 -6.34 -1.01
C ILE A 126 -13.68 -7.62 -0.48
N ALA A 127 -12.93 -8.36 0.34
CA ALA A 127 -13.43 -9.47 1.12
C ALA A 127 -13.80 -9.06 2.54
N LEU A 128 -14.83 -9.70 3.09
CA LEU A 128 -15.18 -9.56 4.51
C LEU A 128 -14.74 -10.79 5.31
N ASP A 129 -14.13 -10.52 6.46
CA ASP A 129 -13.69 -11.56 7.40
C ASP A 129 -14.89 -12.19 8.14
N VAL A 130 -14.88 -13.52 8.17
CA VAL A 130 -15.79 -14.39 8.90
C VAL A 130 -14.94 -15.33 9.75
N PHE A 131 -15.35 -15.58 10.99
CA PHE A 131 -14.57 -16.41 11.91
C PHE A 131 -15.36 -17.65 12.31
N ASP A 132 -14.72 -18.81 12.31
CA ASP A 132 -15.34 -20.09 12.73
C ASP A 132 -15.44 -20.26 14.26
N TYR A 133 -14.88 -19.32 15.02
CA TYR A 133 -14.82 -19.37 16.48
C TYR A 133 -15.76 -18.33 17.12
N PRO A 134 -16.87 -18.73 17.75
CA PRO A 134 -17.90 -17.81 18.25
C PRO A 134 -17.44 -16.91 19.41
N GLU A 135 -16.40 -17.30 20.14
CA GLU A 135 -15.86 -16.50 21.23
C GLU A 135 -14.78 -15.51 20.77
N VAL A 136 -14.61 -15.34 19.46
CA VAL A 136 -13.71 -14.34 18.88
C VAL A 136 -14.00 -12.95 19.47
N ARG A 137 -12.94 -12.29 19.93
CA ARG A 137 -13.04 -10.98 20.60
C ARG A 137 -13.12 -9.87 19.55
N LEU A 138 -14.35 -9.49 19.20
CA LEU A 138 -14.58 -8.37 18.29
C LEU A 138 -14.82 -7.05 19.03
N PRO A 139 -14.25 -5.93 18.55
CA PRO A 139 -14.66 -4.59 18.95
C PRO A 139 -16.17 -4.40 18.82
N ARG A 140 -16.79 -3.68 19.76
CA ARG A 140 -18.24 -3.46 19.77
C ARG A 140 -18.78 -2.88 18.45
N ALA A 141 -18.03 -1.98 17.82
CA ALA A 141 -18.39 -1.35 16.55
C ALA A 141 -18.57 -2.39 15.43
N VAL A 142 -17.75 -3.45 15.40
CA VAL A 142 -17.93 -4.54 14.45
C VAL A 142 -18.98 -5.54 14.94
N LYS A 143 -18.85 -5.97 16.21
CA LYS A 143 -19.70 -7.02 16.80
C LYS A 143 -21.19 -6.72 16.67
N MET A 144 -21.60 -5.45 16.79
CA MET A 144 -23.02 -5.09 16.71
C MET A 144 -23.66 -5.38 15.35
N HIS A 145 -22.87 -5.50 14.28
CA HIS A 145 -23.37 -5.81 12.94
C HIS A 145 -23.55 -7.30 12.69
N VAL A 146 -22.89 -8.16 13.47
CA VAL A 146 -22.81 -9.61 13.23
C VAL A 146 -23.24 -10.44 14.44
N ALA A 147 -23.72 -9.78 15.51
CA ALA A 147 -24.00 -10.43 16.80
C ALA A 147 -24.96 -11.63 16.70
N GLU A 148 -25.90 -11.58 15.77
CA GLU A 148 -26.90 -12.64 15.57
C GLU A 148 -26.34 -13.89 14.86
N VAL A 149 -25.22 -13.75 14.14
CA VAL A 149 -24.61 -14.80 13.30
C VAL A 149 -23.24 -15.28 13.81
N LEU A 150 -22.77 -14.80 14.97
CA LEU A 150 -21.42 -15.14 15.48
C LEU A 150 -21.16 -16.65 15.66
N HIS A 151 -22.21 -17.45 15.78
CA HIS A 151 -22.12 -18.89 15.99
C HIS A 151 -22.30 -19.71 14.70
N ASP A 152 -22.55 -19.03 13.59
CA ASP A 152 -22.84 -19.65 12.31
C ASP A 152 -22.04 -18.93 11.20
N PRO A 153 -20.86 -19.46 10.83
CA PRO A 153 -20.01 -18.88 9.80
C PRO A 153 -20.70 -18.78 8.43
N ALA A 154 -21.62 -19.70 8.12
CA ALA A 154 -22.35 -19.71 6.86
C ALA A 154 -23.37 -18.58 6.80
N GLU A 155 -24.15 -18.38 7.86
CA GLU A 155 -25.06 -17.22 7.97
C GLU A 155 -24.28 -15.90 8.05
N TRP A 156 -23.12 -15.88 8.69
CA TRP A 156 -22.25 -14.70 8.70
C TRP A 156 -21.73 -14.38 7.30
N ALA A 157 -21.23 -15.37 6.56
CA ALA A 157 -20.83 -15.18 5.17
C ALA A 157 -21.98 -14.62 4.32
N ARG A 158 -23.19 -15.17 4.46
CA ARG A 158 -24.38 -14.67 3.75
C ARG A 158 -24.71 -13.23 4.12
N LEU A 159 -24.70 -12.91 5.41
CA LEU A 159 -24.91 -11.55 5.91
C LEU A 159 -23.90 -10.56 5.31
N SER A 160 -22.63 -10.95 5.26
CA SER A 160 -21.54 -10.15 4.71
C SER A 160 -21.75 -9.84 3.23
N VAL A 161 -22.19 -10.82 2.44
CA VAL A 161 -22.48 -10.63 1.01
C VAL A 161 -23.74 -9.78 0.81
N GLU A 162 -24.86 -10.17 1.42
CA GLU A 162 -26.17 -9.58 1.13
C GLU A 162 -26.33 -8.17 1.71
N ARG A 163 -25.81 -7.91 2.91
CA ARG A 163 -26.03 -6.63 3.60
C ARG A 163 -24.85 -5.70 3.56
N PHE A 164 -23.63 -6.24 3.55
CA PHE A 164 -22.41 -5.43 3.59
C PHE A 164 -21.73 -5.34 2.22
N GLY A 165 -22.20 -6.13 1.25
CA GLY A 165 -21.73 -6.10 -0.13
C GLY A 165 -20.35 -6.72 -0.31
N ALA A 166 -19.99 -7.72 0.49
CA ALA A 166 -18.74 -8.47 0.31
C ALA A 166 -18.65 -9.00 -1.13
N GLU A 167 -17.54 -8.74 -1.82
CA GLU A 167 -17.31 -9.26 -3.17
C GLU A 167 -16.73 -10.66 -3.14
N MET A 168 -16.11 -11.00 -2.00
CA MET A 168 -15.50 -12.28 -1.62
C MET A 168 -15.65 -12.45 -0.10
N VAL A 169 -15.56 -13.67 0.42
CA VAL A 169 -15.57 -13.93 1.88
C VAL A 169 -14.24 -14.51 2.31
N ASN A 170 -13.66 -14.02 3.40
CA ASN A 170 -12.43 -14.57 3.97
C ASN A 170 -12.75 -15.30 5.28
N VAL A 171 -12.70 -16.63 5.26
CA VAL A 171 -13.04 -17.46 6.43
C VAL A 171 -11.79 -17.76 7.23
N HIS A 172 -11.66 -17.18 8.42
CA HIS A 172 -10.60 -17.47 9.38
C HIS A 172 -10.97 -18.65 10.26
N LEU A 173 -10.22 -19.74 10.14
CA LEU A 173 -10.38 -20.96 10.92
C LEU A 173 -9.65 -20.86 12.27
N LEU A 174 -10.03 -19.90 13.12
CA LEU A 174 -9.41 -19.72 14.45
C LEU A 174 -9.61 -20.94 15.36
N SER A 175 -10.69 -21.69 15.18
CA SER A 175 -11.02 -22.82 16.04
C SER A 175 -10.07 -24.01 15.90
N ILE A 176 -9.26 -24.08 14.84
CA ILE A 176 -8.27 -25.15 14.63
C ILE A 176 -7.02 -24.97 15.49
N ASP A 177 -6.80 -23.76 16.06
CA ASP A 177 -5.64 -23.46 16.89
C ASP A 177 -5.53 -24.49 18.04
N PRO A 178 -4.40 -25.22 18.16
CA PRO A 178 -4.16 -26.19 19.22
C PRO A 178 -4.26 -25.62 20.65
N LEU A 179 -4.11 -24.30 20.80
CA LEU A 179 -4.20 -23.57 22.07
C LEU A 179 -5.62 -23.04 22.35
N ILE A 180 -6.54 -23.11 21.39
CA ILE A 180 -7.93 -22.66 21.54
C ILE A 180 -8.87 -23.85 21.65
N LYS A 181 -9.20 -24.50 20.53
CA LYS A 181 -10.18 -25.60 20.47
C LYS A 181 -9.61 -26.84 19.78
N ASP A 182 -8.50 -26.74 19.06
CA ASP A 182 -7.88 -27.84 18.30
C ASP A 182 -8.90 -28.58 17.42
N THR A 183 -9.77 -27.82 16.76
CA THR A 183 -10.83 -28.39 15.91
C THR A 183 -10.20 -29.24 14.80
N PRO A 184 -10.62 -30.51 14.62
CA PRO A 184 -9.98 -31.41 13.68
C PRO A 184 -10.26 -30.99 12.22
N PRO A 185 -9.37 -31.33 11.27
CA PRO A 185 -9.53 -30.97 9.85
C PRO A 185 -10.89 -31.32 9.25
N LYS A 186 -11.48 -32.46 9.63
CA LYS A 186 -12.81 -32.88 9.16
C LYS A 186 -13.92 -31.90 9.54
N GLU A 187 -13.86 -31.30 10.73
CA GLU A 187 -14.83 -30.30 11.16
C GLU A 187 -14.59 -28.96 10.46
N ALA A 188 -13.32 -28.58 10.25
CA ALA A 188 -12.97 -27.39 9.47
C ALA A 188 -13.49 -27.48 8.02
N VAL A 189 -13.32 -28.64 7.37
CA VAL A 189 -13.88 -28.93 6.04
C VAL A 189 -15.38 -28.68 6.01
N LYS A 190 -16.12 -29.23 6.99
CA LYS A 190 -17.57 -29.07 7.07
C LYS A 190 -17.96 -27.58 7.17
N THR A 191 -17.26 -26.79 7.99
CA THR A 191 -17.49 -25.34 8.07
C THR A 191 -17.29 -24.67 6.71
N ILE A 192 -16.23 -25.02 5.98
CA ILE A 192 -15.96 -24.46 4.65
C ILE A 192 -17.06 -24.88 3.65
N GLU A 193 -17.47 -26.15 3.63
CA GLU A 193 -18.59 -26.63 2.78
C GLU A 193 -19.90 -25.88 3.05
N GLU A 194 -20.23 -25.64 4.33
CA GLU A 194 -21.42 -24.87 4.72
C GLU A 194 -21.34 -23.42 4.22
N VAL A 195 -20.18 -22.77 4.31
CA VAL A 195 -19.97 -21.43 3.75
C VAL A 195 -20.08 -21.43 2.23
N LEU A 196 -19.45 -22.39 1.55
CA LEU A 196 -19.51 -22.56 0.09
C LEU A 196 -20.94 -22.73 -0.42
N GLN A 197 -21.81 -23.37 0.37
CA GLN A 197 -23.24 -23.53 0.06
C GLN A 197 -24.06 -22.27 0.36
N ALA A 198 -23.62 -21.44 1.32
CA ALA A 198 -24.35 -20.26 1.75
C ALA A 198 -24.11 -19.02 0.88
N VAL A 199 -22.99 -18.96 0.15
CA VAL A 199 -22.65 -17.82 -0.71
C VAL A 199 -22.18 -18.22 -2.11
N ASP A 200 -22.55 -17.40 -3.09
CA ASP A 200 -22.19 -17.59 -4.50
C ASP A 200 -20.89 -16.86 -4.91
N VAL A 201 -20.32 -16.04 -4.02
CA VAL A 201 -19.06 -15.30 -4.26
C VAL A 201 -17.84 -16.19 -3.98
N PRO A 202 -16.67 -15.92 -4.58
CA PRO A 202 -15.42 -16.59 -4.22
C PRO A 202 -15.14 -16.53 -2.72
N ILE A 203 -14.33 -17.47 -2.21
CA ILE A 203 -13.90 -17.47 -0.81
C ILE A 203 -12.39 -17.65 -0.66
N ALA A 204 -11.85 -17.08 0.42
CA ALA A 204 -10.53 -17.36 0.95
C ALA A 204 -10.65 -18.14 2.26
N VAL A 205 -9.65 -18.97 2.56
CA VAL A 205 -9.58 -19.77 3.79
C VAL A 205 -8.28 -19.45 4.52
N GLY A 206 -8.42 -18.78 5.66
CA GLY A 206 -7.37 -18.43 6.59
C GLY A 206 -7.11 -19.52 7.63
N GLY A 207 -5.85 -19.90 7.83
CA GLY A 207 -5.41 -20.78 8.93
C GLY A 207 -5.38 -20.08 10.29
N CYS A 208 -4.86 -20.77 11.30
CA CYS A 208 -4.66 -20.23 12.65
C CYS A 208 -3.26 -19.64 12.88
N GLY A 209 -2.31 -19.93 12.00
CA GLY A 209 -0.91 -19.50 12.10
C GLY A 209 0.04 -20.54 12.69
N ASP A 210 -0.44 -21.74 13.09
CA ASP A 210 0.45 -22.87 13.41
C ASP A 210 0.83 -23.62 12.12
N PRO A 211 2.12 -23.65 11.72
CA PRO A 211 2.53 -24.22 10.42
C PRO A 211 2.12 -25.67 10.18
N LYS A 212 2.04 -26.49 11.23
CA LYS A 212 1.73 -27.92 11.11
C LYS A 212 0.24 -28.15 11.04
N LYS A 213 -0.52 -27.50 11.94
CA LYS A 213 -1.97 -27.57 11.97
C LYS A 213 -2.56 -26.98 10.70
N ASP A 214 -2.06 -25.83 10.25
CA ASP A 214 -2.54 -25.20 9.02
C ASP A 214 -2.32 -26.10 7.80
N LEU A 215 -1.15 -26.73 7.66
CA LEU A 215 -0.92 -27.71 6.59
C LEU A 215 -1.87 -28.92 6.66
N GLU A 216 -2.12 -29.45 7.86
CA GLU A 216 -3.05 -30.56 8.08
C GLU A 216 -4.48 -30.20 7.60
N VAL A 217 -4.93 -29.00 7.97
CA VAL A 217 -6.26 -28.49 7.64
C VAL A 217 -6.35 -28.09 6.17
N PHE A 218 -5.36 -27.39 5.62
CA PHE A 218 -5.34 -26.98 4.22
C PHE A 218 -5.35 -28.19 3.28
N ARG A 219 -4.66 -29.28 3.63
CA ARG A 219 -4.73 -30.53 2.87
C ARG A 219 -6.17 -31.06 2.81
N ALA A 220 -6.85 -31.14 3.95
CA ALA A 220 -8.21 -31.65 4.00
C ALA A 220 -9.21 -30.73 3.27
N VAL A 221 -9.07 -29.40 3.43
CA VAL A 221 -9.94 -28.43 2.77
C VAL A 221 -9.70 -28.41 1.27
N ALA A 222 -8.45 -28.45 0.81
CA ALA A 222 -8.14 -28.50 -0.63
C ALA A 222 -8.75 -29.74 -1.30
N GLU A 223 -8.58 -30.93 -0.70
CA GLU A 223 -9.15 -32.18 -1.23
C GLU A 223 -10.69 -32.12 -1.30
N ALA A 224 -11.34 -31.62 -0.25
CA ALA A 224 -12.79 -31.57 -0.18
C ALA A 224 -13.43 -30.50 -1.08
N THR A 225 -12.66 -29.50 -1.50
CA THR A 225 -13.17 -28.33 -2.23
C THR A 225 -12.59 -28.21 -3.64
N GLU A 226 -12.04 -29.30 -4.17
CA GLU A 226 -11.45 -29.36 -5.52
C GLU A 226 -12.36 -28.71 -6.57
N GLY A 227 -11.74 -27.88 -7.42
CA GLY A 227 -12.44 -27.16 -8.48
C GLY A 227 -13.07 -25.83 -8.04
N GLU A 228 -13.18 -25.52 -6.73
CA GLU A 228 -13.77 -24.26 -6.26
C GLU A 228 -12.87 -23.04 -6.41
N ARG A 229 -11.57 -23.24 -6.69
CA ARG A 229 -10.58 -22.17 -6.83
C ARG A 229 -10.54 -21.26 -5.58
N ILE A 230 -10.36 -21.88 -4.41
CA ILE A 230 -10.19 -21.17 -3.13
C ILE A 230 -8.82 -20.48 -3.07
N LEU A 231 -8.76 -19.34 -2.37
CA LEU A 231 -7.52 -18.66 -1.99
C LEU A 231 -7.12 -19.03 -0.56
N PHE A 232 -6.04 -19.80 -0.38
CA PHE A 232 -5.55 -20.23 0.93
C PHE A 232 -4.61 -19.19 1.54
N GLY A 233 -4.94 -18.74 2.75
CA GLY A 233 -4.21 -17.76 3.54
C GLY A 233 -3.63 -18.37 4.81
N SER A 234 -2.32 -18.40 5.06
CA SER A 234 -1.25 -18.00 4.15
C SER A 234 -0.09 -18.96 4.30
N VAL A 235 0.66 -19.14 3.21
CA VAL A 235 1.92 -19.89 3.24
C VAL A 235 3.03 -18.94 3.70
N THR A 236 3.85 -19.37 4.66
CA THR A 236 4.97 -18.59 5.18
C THR A 236 6.29 -19.35 5.01
N LEU A 237 7.42 -18.68 5.26
CA LEU A 237 8.75 -19.30 5.24
C LEU A 237 8.97 -20.37 6.33
N ASP A 238 8.10 -20.41 7.34
CA ASP A 238 8.19 -21.36 8.46
C ASP A 238 7.35 -22.63 8.23
N MET A 239 6.57 -22.67 7.14
CA MET A 239 5.78 -23.83 6.73
C MET A 239 6.60 -24.81 5.88
N ASP A 240 6.08 -26.03 5.73
CA ASP A 240 6.50 -26.93 4.66
C ASP A 240 5.92 -26.41 3.32
N ILE A 241 6.68 -25.53 2.67
CA ILE A 241 6.27 -24.83 1.45
C ILE A 241 5.96 -25.83 0.33
N GLU A 242 6.78 -26.86 0.16
CA GLU A 242 6.55 -27.88 -0.87
C GLU A 242 5.25 -28.63 -0.64
N ALA A 243 5.06 -29.17 0.57
CA ALA A 243 3.87 -29.95 0.88
C ALA A 243 2.60 -29.11 0.78
N THR A 244 2.65 -27.84 1.20
CA THR A 244 1.50 -26.92 1.15
C THR A 244 1.19 -26.49 -0.29
N ALA A 245 2.20 -26.07 -1.05
CA ALA A 245 1.99 -25.62 -2.43
C ALA A 245 1.49 -26.75 -3.34
N ARG A 246 2.06 -27.96 -3.22
CA ARG A 246 1.64 -29.12 -4.03
C ARG A 246 0.18 -29.48 -3.80
N VAL A 247 -0.27 -29.55 -2.53
CA VAL A 247 -1.65 -29.96 -2.25
C VAL A 247 -2.66 -28.90 -2.70
N VAL A 248 -2.34 -27.61 -2.55
CA VAL A 248 -3.19 -26.53 -3.05
C VAL A 248 -3.25 -26.57 -4.58
N GLU A 249 -2.11 -26.74 -5.25
CA GLU A 249 -2.03 -26.76 -6.72
C GLU A 249 -2.75 -27.98 -7.31
N GLU A 250 -2.57 -29.16 -6.71
CA GLU A 250 -3.18 -30.43 -7.17
C GLU A 250 -4.71 -30.33 -7.26
N HIS A 251 -5.35 -29.60 -6.34
CA HIS A 251 -6.81 -29.39 -6.33
C HIS A 251 -7.24 -28.06 -7.00
N GLY A 252 -6.31 -27.38 -7.69
CA GLY A 252 -6.59 -26.20 -8.49
C GLY A 252 -6.97 -24.98 -7.65
N HIS A 253 -6.23 -24.70 -6.58
CA HIS A 253 -6.43 -23.55 -5.69
C HIS A 253 -5.32 -22.50 -5.80
N ARG A 254 -5.41 -21.42 -5.02
CA ARG A 254 -4.43 -20.32 -4.98
C ARG A 254 -3.90 -20.14 -3.57
N ILE A 255 -2.76 -19.46 -3.44
CA ILE A 255 -2.13 -19.18 -2.15
C ILE A 255 -1.89 -17.69 -1.98
N ILE A 256 -2.03 -17.23 -0.73
CA ILE A 256 -1.43 -15.99 -0.24
C ILE A 256 -0.04 -16.33 0.34
N ALA A 257 1.02 -15.80 -0.29
CA ALA A 257 2.40 -15.91 0.14
C ALA A 257 2.71 -14.78 1.14
N PHE A 258 2.73 -15.10 2.43
CA PHE A 258 2.86 -14.12 3.50
C PHE A 258 4.29 -13.94 3.99
N THR A 259 4.72 -12.68 4.12
CA THR A 259 6.01 -12.28 4.69
C THR A 259 5.88 -11.02 5.54
N SER A 260 6.70 -10.92 6.60
CA SER A 260 6.68 -9.78 7.52
C SER A 260 7.46 -8.59 7.00
N MET A 261 6.81 -7.73 6.19
CA MET A 261 7.28 -6.41 5.74
C MET A 261 8.72 -6.39 5.19
N ASP A 262 9.11 -7.44 4.46
CA ASP A 262 10.46 -7.59 3.92
C ASP A 262 10.40 -8.07 2.47
N VAL A 263 10.76 -7.17 1.55
CA VAL A 263 10.74 -7.41 0.10
C VAL A 263 11.68 -8.56 -0.30
N ASN A 264 12.78 -8.77 0.43
CA ASN A 264 13.71 -9.87 0.12
C ASN A 264 13.15 -11.22 0.56
N LYS A 265 12.46 -11.27 1.71
CA LYS A 265 11.72 -12.46 2.11
C LYS A 265 10.57 -12.75 1.15
N ALA A 266 9.88 -11.73 0.67
CA ALA A 266 8.83 -11.89 -0.34
C ALA A 266 9.37 -12.54 -1.62
N ARG A 267 10.51 -12.05 -2.14
CA ARG A 267 11.24 -12.69 -3.25
C ARG A 267 11.60 -14.13 -2.95
N GLU A 268 12.18 -14.39 -1.78
CA GLU A 268 12.58 -15.73 -1.38
C GLU A 268 11.40 -16.71 -1.36
N LEU A 269 10.30 -16.32 -0.75
CA LEU A 269 9.10 -17.15 -0.65
C LEU A 269 8.48 -17.40 -2.03
N ASN A 270 8.31 -16.35 -2.84
CA ASN A 270 7.76 -16.47 -4.18
C ASN A 270 8.62 -17.40 -5.04
N ARG A 271 9.95 -17.22 -5.02
CA ARG A 271 10.88 -18.09 -5.76
C ARG A 271 10.77 -19.56 -5.34
N LYS A 272 10.61 -19.84 -4.04
CA LYS A 272 10.39 -21.21 -3.55
C LYS A 272 9.05 -21.79 -4.03
N LEU A 273 8.00 -20.98 -4.10
CA LEU A 273 6.69 -21.43 -4.57
C LEU A 273 6.67 -21.77 -6.07
N TYR A 274 7.48 -21.10 -6.89
CA TYR A 274 7.54 -21.36 -8.34
C TYR A 274 7.97 -22.78 -8.73
N GLU A 275 8.61 -23.52 -7.82
CA GLU A 275 8.95 -24.92 -8.06
C GLU A 275 7.72 -25.85 -8.04
N TYR A 276 6.61 -25.39 -7.46
CA TYR A 276 5.45 -26.22 -7.16
C TYR A 276 4.12 -25.68 -7.70
N MET A 277 4.04 -24.38 -8.05
CA MET A 277 2.83 -23.79 -8.62
C MET A 277 3.14 -22.61 -9.58
N PRO A 278 2.24 -22.34 -10.55
CA PRO A 278 2.33 -21.18 -11.43
C PRO A 278 2.29 -19.85 -10.69
N LYS A 279 2.85 -18.80 -11.30
CA LYS A 279 2.87 -17.45 -10.71
C LYS A 279 1.47 -16.87 -10.58
N GLU A 280 0.62 -17.19 -11.55
CA GLU A 280 -0.78 -16.80 -11.69
C GLU A 280 -1.67 -17.40 -10.59
N HIS A 281 -1.11 -18.26 -9.73
CA HIS A 281 -1.81 -18.87 -8.59
C HIS A 281 -1.34 -18.30 -7.23
N ILE A 282 -0.48 -17.27 -7.24
CA ILE A 282 0.13 -16.69 -6.05
C ILE A 282 -0.29 -15.22 -5.90
N VAL A 283 -0.85 -14.89 -4.73
CA VAL A 283 -1.06 -13.53 -4.23
C VAL A 283 -0.01 -13.25 -3.16
N MET A 284 0.61 -12.07 -3.17
CA MET A 284 1.66 -11.70 -2.22
C MET A 284 1.10 -10.88 -1.05
N ASP A 285 1.44 -11.24 0.18
CA ASP A 285 1.15 -10.44 1.38
C ASP A 285 2.45 -10.02 2.06
N THR A 286 2.73 -8.72 2.10
CA THR A 286 3.90 -8.16 2.78
C THR A 286 3.57 -7.66 4.19
N THR A 287 2.45 -8.10 4.76
CA THR A 287 1.87 -7.70 6.05
C THR A 287 1.37 -6.26 6.09
N THR A 288 0.15 -6.09 6.58
CA THR A 288 -0.43 -4.76 6.85
C THR A 288 -0.18 -4.32 8.28
N ALA A 289 0.40 -3.13 8.46
CA ALA A 289 0.35 -2.41 9.73
C ALA A 289 -0.81 -1.40 9.73
N ALA A 290 -1.47 -1.27 10.88
CA ALA A 290 -2.55 -0.31 11.07
C ALA A 290 -2.06 1.14 11.06
N LEU A 291 -2.97 2.07 10.75
CA LEU A 291 -2.75 3.51 10.90
C LEU A 291 -2.19 3.83 12.30
N GLY A 292 -1.09 4.58 12.35
CA GLY A 292 -0.43 4.94 13.61
C GLY A 292 0.44 3.84 14.24
N TYR A 293 0.53 2.67 13.61
CA TYR A 293 1.27 1.49 14.10
C TYR A 293 2.21 0.90 13.02
N GLY A 294 2.80 1.74 12.18
CA GLY A 294 3.74 1.33 11.12
C GLY A 294 3.15 1.25 9.71
N LEU A 295 1.98 1.86 9.48
CA LEU A 295 1.32 1.92 8.16
C LEU A 295 2.24 2.49 7.07
N ASP A 296 3.07 3.47 7.40
CA ASP A 296 4.07 4.07 6.53
C ASP A 296 5.12 3.06 6.05
N TYR A 297 5.53 2.14 6.94
CA TYR A 297 6.45 1.07 6.58
C TYR A 297 5.75 0.03 5.68
N ALA A 298 4.53 -0.37 6.01
CA ALA A 298 3.74 -1.27 5.17
C ALA A 298 3.51 -0.67 3.76
N PHE A 299 3.11 0.60 3.69
CA PHE A 299 2.96 1.36 2.45
C PHE A 299 4.25 1.34 1.63
N THR A 300 5.38 1.70 2.24
CA THR A 300 6.69 1.75 1.56
C THR A 300 7.11 0.38 1.03
N VAL A 301 6.87 -0.70 1.79
CA VAL A 301 7.20 -2.06 1.36
C VAL A 301 6.33 -2.49 0.17
N MET A 302 5.02 -2.23 0.22
CA MET A 302 4.09 -2.53 -0.87
C MET A 302 4.39 -1.72 -2.13
N GLU A 303 4.63 -0.41 -2.00
CA GLU A 303 4.98 0.46 -3.11
C GLU A 303 6.31 0.05 -3.76
N ARG A 304 7.33 -0.26 -2.95
CA ARG A 304 8.61 -0.76 -3.46
C ARG A 304 8.46 -2.08 -4.21
N ALA A 305 7.63 -2.99 -3.70
CA ALA A 305 7.37 -4.25 -4.37
C ALA A 305 6.66 -4.04 -5.71
N ARG A 306 5.61 -3.20 -5.73
CA ARG A 306 4.88 -2.83 -6.95
C ARG A 306 5.78 -2.16 -7.98
N LEU A 307 6.60 -1.18 -7.59
CA LEU A 307 7.52 -0.50 -8.50
C LEU A 307 8.62 -1.43 -9.02
N ALA A 308 9.16 -2.33 -8.19
CA ALA A 308 10.14 -3.31 -8.62
C ALA A 308 9.54 -4.25 -9.69
N ALA A 309 8.32 -4.75 -9.44
CA ALA A 309 7.59 -5.57 -10.38
C ALA A 309 7.36 -4.87 -11.73
N LEU A 310 6.89 -3.61 -11.70
CA LEU A 310 6.68 -2.79 -12.90
C LEU A 310 7.98 -2.48 -13.64
N LYS A 311 9.11 -2.45 -12.93
CA LYS A 311 10.46 -2.32 -13.50
C LYS A 311 11.05 -3.65 -13.98
N GLY A 312 10.27 -4.73 -13.92
CA GLY A 312 10.61 -6.03 -14.49
C GLY A 312 11.17 -7.06 -13.51
N ASP A 313 11.04 -6.86 -12.20
CA ASP A 313 11.38 -7.87 -11.20
C ASP A 313 10.37 -9.03 -11.24
N PRO A 314 10.77 -10.23 -11.72
CA PRO A 314 9.85 -11.34 -11.91
C PRO A 314 9.53 -12.07 -10.61
N GLU A 315 10.18 -11.76 -9.48
CA GLU A 315 9.92 -12.39 -8.19
C GLU A 315 8.90 -11.60 -7.35
N LEU A 316 8.55 -10.39 -7.78
CA LEU A 316 7.62 -9.50 -7.08
C LEU A 316 6.38 -9.14 -7.91
N ASN A 317 6.27 -9.65 -9.14
CA ASN A 317 5.20 -9.29 -10.06
C ASN A 317 3.86 -9.99 -9.78
N HIS A 318 3.50 -10.07 -8.50
CA HIS A 318 2.26 -10.66 -8.01
C HIS A 318 1.26 -9.58 -7.58
N PRO A 319 -0.05 -9.89 -7.60
CA PRO A 319 -1.04 -9.08 -6.91
C PRO A 319 -0.75 -9.02 -5.40
N ILE A 320 -1.10 -7.92 -4.75
CA ILE A 320 -0.83 -7.68 -3.33
C ILE A 320 -2.13 -7.77 -2.53
N SER A 321 -2.09 -8.49 -1.40
CA SER A 321 -3.17 -8.50 -0.41
C SER A 321 -2.89 -7.58 0.78
N SER A 322 -3.97 -7.12 1.43
CA SER A 322 -3.91 -6.35 2.67
C SER A 322 -4.95 -6.80 3.69
N GLY A 323 -4.47 -7.18 4.87
CA GLY A 323 -5.26 -7.34 6.09
C GLY A 323 -5.61 -6.01 6.72
N ALA A 324 -6.45 -5.19 6.08
CA ALA A 324 -6.89 -3.90 6.64
C ALA A 324 -7.62 -4.05 7.98
N THR A 325 -8.19 -5.23 8.23
CA THR A 325 -8.71 -5.67 9.54
C THR A 325 -7.72 -5.47 10.70
N ASN A 326 -6.41 -5.46 10.45
CA ASN A 326 -5.39 -5.17 11.48
C ASN A 326 -5.60 -3.78 12.13
N ALA A 327 -6.31 -2.86 11.47
CA ALA A 327 -6.74 -1.59 12.06
C ALA A 327 -7.48 -1.75 13.39
N TRP A 328 -8.20 -2.87 13.58
CA TRP A 328 -8.94 -3.16 14.81
C TRP A 328 -8.06 -3.56 16.00
N ALA A 329 -6.77 -3.84 15.79
CA ALA A 329 -5.80 -4.01 16.86
C ALA A 329 -5.37 -2.68 17.50
N ALA A 330 -5.48 -1.56 16.77
CA ALA A 330 -5.18 -0.23 17.28
C ALA A 330 -6.12 0.12 18.44
N ARG A 331 -5.57 0.56 19.57
CA ARG A 331 -6.41 0.95 20.73
C ARG A 331 -7.35 2.10 20.38
N GLU A 332 -6.94 2.98 19.48
CA GLU A 332 -7.70 4.10 18.95
C GLU A 332 -8.89 3.64 18.11
N ALA A 333 -8.95 2.39 17.64
CA ALA A 333 -10.11 1.86 16.94
C ALA A 333 -11.25 1.48 17.90
N TRP A 334 -10.93 1.03 19.13
CA TRP A 334 -11.94 0.38 19.99
C TRP A 334 -11.95 0.78 21.45
N MET A 335 -10.84 1.25 22.06
CA MET A 335 -10.82 1.63 23.48
C MET A 335 -11.65 2.89 23.74
N GLN A 336 -12.17 3.04 24.96
CA GLN A 336 -12.74 4.32 25.40
C GLN A 336 -11.60 5.28 25.75
N LEU A 337 -11.57 6.41 25.04
CA LEU A 337 -10.58 7.47 25.21
C LEU A 337 -11.28 8.76 25.65
N GLY A 338 -10.51 9.77 26.04
CA GLY A 338 -11.05 11.05 26.53
C GLY A 338 -11.83 11.84 25.48
N PRO A 339 -12.44 12.99 25.86
CA PRO A 339 -13.36 13.75 25.01
C PRO A 339 -12.82 14.16 23.64
N LYS A 340 -11.50 14.34 23.51
CA LYS A 340 -10.81 14.69 22.25
C LYS A 340 -10.89 13.59 21.17
N TRP A 341 -11.20 12.37 21.57
CA TRP A 341 -11.30 11.18 20.70
C TRP A 341 -12.75 10.73 20.49
N ALA A 342 -13.72 11.58 20.84
CA ALA A 342 -15.12 11.33 20.55
C ALA A 342 -15.48 11.80 19.13
N PRO A 343 -16.46 11.15 18.47
CA PRO A 343 -17.24 9.99 18.92
C PRO A 343 -16.50 8.65 18.72
N ARG A 344 -16.72 7.67 19.61
CA ARG A 344 -16.00 6.38 19.61
C ARG A 344 -16.42 5.47 18.46
N GLU A 345 -17.70 5.48 18.14
CA GLU A 345 -18.35 4.66 17.12
C GLU A 345 -17.83 4.94 15.71
N LEU A 346 -17.30 6.14 15.44
CA LEU A 346 -16.73 6.49 14.14
C LEU A 346 -15.24 6.14 14.04
N ARG A 347 -14.52 6.01 15.16
CA ARG A 347 -13.06 5.85 15.14
C ARG A 347 -12.61 4.57 14.48
N GLY A 348 -13.14 3.43 14.93
CA GLY A 348 -12.77 2.13 14.38
C GLY A 348 -13.00 2.01 12.88
N PRO A 349 -14.21 2.36 12.38
CA PRO A 349 -14.48 2.34 10.96
C PRO A 349 -13.57 3.27 10.15
N LEU A 350 -13.29 4.47 10.65
CA LEU A 350 -12.35 5.40 10.02
C LEU A 350 -10.92 4.86 10.02
N TRP A 351 -10.49 4.20 11.09
CA TRP A 351 -9.15 3.59 11.19
C TRP A 351 -8.96 2.52 10.12
N GLU A 352 -9.95 1.65 9.99
CA GLU A 352 -9.96 0.61 8.96
C GLU A 352 -10.02 1.18 7.54
N ALA A 353 -10.90 2.16 7.30
CA ALA A 353 -11.03 2.80 5.99
C ALA A 353 -9.73 3.51 5.58
N ILE A 354 -9.14 4.32 6.47
CA ILE A 354 -7.89 5.05 6.17
C ILE A 354 -6.72 4.08 5.97
N THR A 355 -6.62 3.00 6.76
CA THR A 355 -5.61 1.96 6.50
C THR A 355 -5.78 1.34 5.12
N ALA A 356 -6.99 0.94 4.74
CA ALA A 356 -7.27 0.35 3.43
C ALA A 356 -7.01 1.34 2.28
N GLU A 357 -7.55 2.55 2.36
CA GLU A 357 -7.39 3.60 1.35
C GLU A 357 -5.93 4.02 1.17
N THR A 358 -5.13 4.05 2.24
CA THR A 358 -3.69 4.33 2.14
C THR A 358 -2.98 3.24 1.35
N LEU A 359 -3.26 1.97 1.65
CA LEU A 359 -2.62 0.84 0.98
C LEU A 359 -3.16 0.61 -0.44
N LEU A 360 -4.38 1.06 -0.72
CA LEU A 360 -4.90 1.15 -2.08
C LEU A 360 -3.97 1.96 -2.97
N LEU A 361 -3.49 3.10 -2.48
CA LEU A 361 -2.56 3.96 -3.23
C LEU A 361 -1.17 3.34 -3.38
N ALA A 362 -0.82 2.33 -2.57
CA ALA A 362 0.37 1.51 -2.77
C ALA A 362 0.17 0.39 -3.82
N GLY A 363 -1.04 0.23 -4.34
CA GLY A 363 -1.39 -0.75 -5.37
C GLY A 363 -1.82 -2.10 -4.82
N VAL A 364 -2.52 -2.16 -3.69
CA VAL A 364 -3.14 -3.41 -3.19
C VAL A 364 -4.36 -3.79 -4.02
N ASP A 365 -4.50 -5.08 -4.31
CA ASP A 365 -5.51 -5.64 -5.21
C ASP A 365 -6.58 -6.47 -4.47
N TYR A 366 -6.27 -6.99 -3.28
CA TYR A 366 -7.19 -7.79 -2.45
C TYR A 366 -7.20 -7.30 -1.00
N PHE A 367 -8.36 -6.84 -0.52
CA PHE A 367 -8.53 -6.32 0.84
C PHE A 367 -9.36 -7.25 1.72
N MET A 368 -8.85 -7.55 2.90
CA MET A 368 -9.59 -8.20 3.98
C MET A 368 -10.05 -7.12 4.96
N MET A 369 -11.38 -6.99 5.12
CA MET A 369 -12.03 -5.96 5.93
C MET A 369 -13.13 -6.58 6.81
N MET A 370 -13.67 -5.81 7.75
CA MET A 370 -14.74 -6.23 8.67
C MET A 370 -15.92 -5.25 8.70
N HIS A 371 -15.69 -3.94 8.74
CA HIS A 371 -16.77 -3.01 9.08
C HIS A 371 -17.53 -2.48 7.86
N PRO A 372 -18.88 -2.57 7.83
CA PRO A 372 -19.67 -2.20 6.65
C PRO A 372 -19.51 -0.74 6.19
N ALA A 373 -19.35 0.19 7.14
CA ALA A 373 -19.12 1.60 6.79
C ALA A 373 -17.75 1.82 6.12
N SER A 374 -16.73 1.07 6.52
CA SER A 374 -15.37 1.13 5.95
C SER A 374 -15.35 0.55 4.56
N VAL A 375 -16.03 -0.59 4.36
CA VAL A 375 -16.26 -1.20 3.04
C VAL A 375 -16.94 -0.21 2.09
N LYS A 376 -17.97 0.51 2.57
CA LYS A 376 -18.66 1.53 1.77
C LYS A 376 -17.72 2.68 1.38
N ALA A 377 -16.94 3.21 2.31
CA ALA A 377 -15.97 4.27 2.05
C ALA A 377 -14.93 3.81 1.01
N MET A 378 -14.39 2.61 1.22
CA MET A 378 -13.42 1.97 0.32
C MET A 378 -13.96 1.83 -1.10
N LYS A 379 -15.19 1.33 -1.25
CA LYS A 379 -15.85 1.24 -2.57
C LYS A 379 -16.03 2.58 -3.25
N MET A 380 -16.42 3.61 -2.50
CA MET A 380 -16.53 4.97 -3.03
C MET A 380 -15.18 5.51 -3.51
N MET A 381 -14.09 5.23 -2.78
CA MET A 381 -12.74 5.62 -3.17
C MET A 381 -12.30 4.89 -4.46
N ILE A 382 -12.47 3.56 -4.52
CA ILE A 382 -12.17 2.77 -5.72
C ILE A 382 -12.98 3.29 -6.92
N ASP A 383 -14.30 3.49 -6.75
CA ASP A 383 -15.17 4.00 -7.82
C ASP A 383 -14.69 5.35 -8.36
N ASN A 384 -14.19 6.22 -7.48
CA ASN A 384 -13.69 7.54 -7.89
C ASN A 384 -12.35 7.45 -8.61
N LEU A 385 -11.43 6.60 -8.15
CA LEU A 385 -10.12 6.43 -8.77
C LEU A 385 -10.19 5.68 -10.10
N MET A 386 -11.14 4.76 -10.25
CA MET A 386 -11.36 4.00 -11.50
C MET A 386 -12.26 4.71 -12.50
N LYS A 387 -12.88 5.85 -12.15
CA LYS A 387 -13.61 6.65 -13.13
C LYS A 387 -12.63 7.19 -14.15
N LYS A 388 -12.93 6.95 -15.43
CA LYS A 388 -12.20 7.55 -16.53
C LYS A 388 -12.28 9.07 -16.42
N ILE A 389 -11.17 9.70 -16.06
CA ILE A 389 -11.07 11.16 -16.04
C ILE A 389 -11.04 11.60 -17.49
N ILE A 390 -12.14 12.19 -17.95
CA ILE A 390 -12.13 13.00 -19.17
C ILE A 390 -11.35 14.26 -18.79
N PRO A 391 -10.23 14.60 -19.46
CA PRO A 391 -9.50 15.82 -19.15
C PRO A 391 -10.43 17.01 -19.29
N GLU A 392 -10.89 17.57 -18.17
CA GLU A 392 -11.58 18.84 -18.18
C GLU A 392 -10.56 19.91 -18.59
N LYS A 393 -11.01 20.92 -19.32
CA LYS A 393 -10.15 22.06 -19.65
C LYS A 393 -9.57 22.60 -18.34
N PRO A 394 -8.26 22.85 -18.25
CA PRO A 394 -7.65 23.42 -17.06
C PRO A 394 -8.45 24.66 -16.63
N ILE A 395 -8.90 24.67 -15.38
CA ILE A 395 -9.54 25.86 -14.81
C ILE A 395 -8.46 26.94 -14.76
N GLU A 396 -8.75 28.12 -15.33
CA GLU A 396 -7.86 29.28 -15.28
C GLU A 396 -7.83 29.86 -13.85
N TRP A 397 -7.14 29.16 -12.96
CA TRP A 397 -7.05 29.48 -11.52
C TRP A 397 -6.34 30.81 -11.26
N VAL A 398 -5.51 31.27 -12.19
CA VAL A 398 -4.86 32.58 -12.15
C VAL A 398 -5.85 33.72 -12.39
N GLY A 399 -6.92 33.48 -13.16
CA GLY A 399 -7.97 34.46 -13.47
C GLY A 399 -9.19 34.40 -12.53
N LEU A 400 -9.24 33.42 -11.62
CA LEU A 400 -10.35 33.20 -10.70
C LEU A 400 -10.44 34.35 -9.69
N ARG A 401 -11.46 35.20 -9.85
CA ARG A 401 -11.88 36.15 -8.81
C ARG A 401 -12.84 35.42 -7.86
N ILE A 402 -12.38 35.17 -6.64
CA ILE A 402 -13.19 34.61 -5.54
C ILE A 402 -14.14 35.68 -5.00
#